data_AF-A0A6M1LTX1-F1
#
_entry.id   AF-A0A6M1LTX1-F1
#
_cell.length_a   1.000
_cell.length_b   1.000
_cell.length_c   1.000
_cell.angle_alpha   90.00
_cell.angle_beta   90.00
_cell.angle_gamma   90.00
#
_symmetry.space_group_name_H-M   'P 1'
#
loop_
_entity.id
_entity.type
_entity.pdbx_description
1 polymer ?
#
loop_
_entity_poly.entity_id
_entity_poly.type
_entity_poly.pdbx_seq_one_letter_code
_entity_poly.pdbx_strand_id
1 'polypeptide(L)' 'MAAPAFAAEEAPPGASTCLGCHSPVRADAAIPPLRGRDAAAVAAAMREFREGTRPATLMDRLARGFTEEESQAIAAWIVR' A
#
# COMPACT_ATOMS: atom_id res chain seq x y z
N MET A 1 27.82 -19.87 -2.18
CA MET A 1 27.19 -19.68 -0.86
C MET A 1 25.73 -19.33 -1.12
N ALA A 2 24.85 -20.33 -1.13
CA ALA A 2 23.41 -20.13 -1.28
C ALA A 2 22.82 -19.90 0.11
N ALA A 3 22.31 -18.69 0.36
CA ALA A 3 21.54 -18.42 1.57
C ALA A 3 20.16 -19.08 1.46
N PRO A 4 19.62 -19.64 2.55
CA PRO A 4 18.42 -20.47 2.52
C PRO A 4 17.16 -19.64 2.26
N ALA A 5 16.20 -20.26 1.59
CA ALA A 5 14.85 -19.76 1.39
C ALA A 5 14.08 -19.71 2.73
N PHE A 6 14.29 -18.63 3.48
CA PHE A 6 13.46 -18.21 4.60
C PHE A 6 13.13 -16.72 4.43
N ALA A 7 12.50 -16.34 3.31
CA ALA A 7 11.79 -15.07 3.22
C ALA A 7 10.32 -15.35 3.56
N ALA A 8 10.03 -15.50 4.85
CA ALA A 8 8.68 -15.22 5.29
C ALA A 8 8.47 -13.71 5.11
N GLU A 9 7.55 -13.32 4.23
CA GLU A 9 6.74 -12.11 4.42
C GLU A 9 7.42 -10.74 4.53
N GLU A 10 8.65 -10.55 4.04
CA GLU A 10 9.33 -9.26 4.17
C GLU A 10 8.56 -8.16 3.42
N ALA A 11 8.23 -7.08 4.13
CA ALA A 11 7.41 -6.00 3.59
C ALA A 11 8.13 -5.35 2.39
N PRO A 12 7.45 -5.15 1.24
CA PRO A 12 7.99 -4.34 0.16
C PRO A 12 8.47 -2.98 0.71
N PRO A 13 9.53 -2.39 0.15
CA PRO A 13 10.02 -1.09 0.59
C PRO A 13 8.89 -0.07 0.71
N GLY A 14 8.74 0.54 1.89
CA GLY A 14 7.70 1.53 2.16
C GLY A 14 6.31 0.97 2.53
N ALA A 15 6.04 -0.32 2.36
CA ALA A 15 4.72 -0.91 2.66
C ALA A 15 4.34 -0.82 4.15
N SER A 16 5.32 -0.97 5.05
CA SER A 16 5.08 -0.88 6.49
C SER A 16 4.66 0.54 6.94
N THR A 17 5.14 1.59 6.26
CA THR A 17 4.76 2.98 6.53
C THR A 17 3.27 3.23 6.29
N CYS A 18 2.65 2.52 5.34
CA CYS A 18 1.23 2.65 5.04
C CYS A 18 0.35 2.33 6.27
N LEU A 19 0.76 1.36 7.10
CA LEU A 19 0.02 0.91 8.28
C LEU A 19 0.07 1.91 9.45
N GLY A 20 0.94 2.92 9.38
CA GLY A 20 0.98 4.01 10.37
C GLY A 20 -0.31 4.84 10.37
N CYS A 21 -0.89 5.05 9.18
CA CYS A 21 -2.17 5.73 9.02
C CYS A 21 -3.31 4.73 8.77
N HIS A 22 -3.10 3.71 7.93
CA HIS A 22 -4.10 2.69 7.58
C HIS A 22 -4.07 1.49 8.53
N SER A 23 -4.09 1.75 9.83
CA SER A 23 -3.98 0.70 10.84
C SER A 23 -5.12 -0.31 10.71
N PRO A 24 -4.84 -1.63 10.73
CA PRO A 24 -5.88 -2.66 10.72
C PRO A 24 -6.63 -2.75 12.06
N VAL A 25 -6.07 -2.18 13.14
CA VAL A 25 -6.63 -2.24 14.49
C VAL A 25 -7.32 -0.93 14.87
N ARG A 26 -6.74 0.21 14.47
CA ARG A 26 -7.31 1.53 14.70
C ARG A 26 -7.84 2.11 13.40
N ALA A 27 -9.05 1.68 13.05
CA ALA A 27 -9.77 2.20 11.89
C ALA A 27 -10.28 3.63 12.19
N ASP A 28 -10.04 4.54 11.25
CA ASP A 28 -10.59 5.89 11.25
C ASP A 28 -11.53 6.05 10.06
N ALA A 29 -12.63 6.80 10.21
CA ALA A 29 -13.59 7.00 9.11
C ALA A 29 -12.98 7.78 7.94
N ALA A 30 -12.05 8.70 8.21
CA ALA A 30 -11.31 9.44 7.20
C ALA A 30 -10.11 8.65 6.65
N ILE A 31 -9.54 7.73 7.44
CA ILE A 31 -8.43 6.86 7.04
C ILE A 31 -8.84 5.39 7.20
N PRO A 32 -9.49 4.81 6.17
CA PRO A 32 -10.03 3.47 6.27
C PRO A 32 -8.90 2.42 6.31
N PRO A 33 -9.11 1.29 7.01
CA PRO A 33 -8.17 0.18 6.97
C PRO A 33 -8.14 -0.45 5.58
N LEU A 34 -6.96 -0.96 5.21
CA LEU A 34 -6.71 -1.60 3.92
C LEU A 34 -6.73 -3.13 3.99
N ARG A 35 -6.64 -3.71 5.19
CA ARG A 35 -6.78 -5.15 5.39
C ARG A 35 -8.13 -5.67 4.89
N GLY A 36 -8.11 -6.76 4.14
CA GLY A 36 -9.28 -7.40 3.55
C GLY A 36 -9.82 -6.71 2.29
N ARG A 37 -9.15 -5.65 1.80
CA ARG A 37 -9.47 -5.03 0.50
C ARG A 37 -8.91 -5.88 -0.65
N ASP A 38 -9.46 -5.69 -1.84
CA ASP A 38 -8.88 -6.25 -3.06
C ASP A 38 -7.57 -5.53 -3.41
N ALA A 39 -6.49 -6.30 -3.59
CA ALA A 39 -5.16 -5.76 -3.87
C ALA A 39 -5.12 -4.96 -5.18
N ALA A 40 -5.80 -5.43 -6.23
CA ALA A 40 -5.82 -4.76 -7.52
C ALA A 40 -6.59 -3.44 -7.44
N ALA A 41 -7.67 -3.38 -6.67
CA ALA A 41 -8.40 -2.15 -6.40
C ALA A 41 -7.55 -1.13 -5.61
N VAL A 42 -6.74 -1.58 -4.63
CA VAL A 42 -5.83 -0.70 -3.89
C VAL A 42 -4.71 -0.18 -4.79
N ALA A 43 -4.13 -1.01 -5.65
CA ALA A 43 -3.13 -0.59 -6.63
C ALA A 43 -3.72 0.39 -7.66
N ALA A 44 -4.94 0.14 -8.15
CA ALA A 44 -5.63 1.07 -9.05
C ALA A 44 -5.89 2.42 -8.39
N ALA A 45 -6.31 2.44 -7.12
CA ALA A 45 -6.47 3.68 -6.37
C ALA A 45 -5.14 4.44 -6.21
N MET A 46 -4.04 3.74 -5.93
CA MET A 46 -2.69 4.35 -5.90
C MET A 46 -2.34 5.00 -7.24
N ARG A 47 -2.60 4.32 -8.36
CA ARG A 47 -2.41 4.90 -9.69
C ARG A 47 -3.27 6.16 -9.90
N GLU A 48 -4.55 6.10 -9.55
CA GLU A 48 -5.47 7.25 -9.68
C GLU A 48 -5.03 8.45 -8.83
N PHE A 49 -4.52 8.21 -7.62
CA PHE A 49 -3.96 9.26 -6.76
C PHE A 49 -2.68 9.86 -7.37
N ARG A 50 -1.81 9.02 -7.92
CA ARG A 50 -0.58 9.46 -8.61
C ARG A 50 -0.89 10.31 -9.84
N GLU A 51 -1.92 9.94 -10.60
CA GLU A 51 -2.38 10.67 -11.79
C GLU A 51 -3.21 11.91 -11.44
N GLY A 52 -3.70 12.01 -10.20
CA GLY A 52 -4.57 13.08 -9.74
C GLY A 52 -6.02 12.96 -10.25
N THR A 53 -6.40 11.80 -10.80
CA THR A 53 -7.76 11.51 -11.27
C THR A 53 -8.70 11.16 -10.11
N ARG A 54 -8.14 10.78 -8.96
CA ARG A 54 -8.88 10.60 -7.71
C ARG A 54 -8.48 11.66 -6.69
N PRO A 55 -9.45 12.39 -6.09
CA PRO A 55 -9.14 13.38 -5.07
C PRO A 55 -8.58 12.72 -3.80
N ALA A 56 -7.53 13.31 -3.27
CA ALA A 56 -6.89 12.92 -2.01
C ALA A 56 -6.44 14.15 -1.23
N THR A 57 -6.32 14.00 0.08
CA THR A 57 -5.71 15.00 0.96
C THR A 57 -4.20 14.84 1.06
N LEU A 58 -3.71 13.60 1.03
CA LEU A 58 -2.30 13.26 1.21
C LEU A 58 -1.82 12.15 0.26
N MET A 59 -2.72 11.23 -0.11
CA MET A 59 -2.37 10.04 -0.89
C MET A 59 -1.85 10.36 -2.30
N ASP A 60 -2.23 11.50 -2.88
CA ASP A 60 -1.69 11.98 -4.16
C ASP A 60 -0.18 12.23 -4.11
N ARG A 61 0.33 12.76 -2.99
CA ARG A 61 1.76 13.00 -2.80
C ARG A 61 2.50 11.70 -2.50
N LEU A 62 1.92 10.85 -1.67
CA LEU A 62 2.52 9.56 -1.30
C LEU A 62 2.58 8.62 -2.50
N ALA A 63 1.52 8.54 -3.31
CA ALA A 63 1.45 7.66 -4.47
C ALA A 63 2.45 8.03 -5.58
N ARG A 64 2.87 9.31 -5.67
CA ARG A 64 3.92 9.75 -6.60
C ARG A 64 5.32 9.24 -6.21
N GLY A 65 5.49 8.81 -4.97
CA GLY A 65 6.76 8.28 -4.45
C GLY A 65 7.03 6.83 -4.83
N PHE A 66 6.05 6.13 -5.44
CA PHE A 66 6.16 4.72 -5.79
C PHE A 66 5.92 4.52 -7.29
N THR A 67 6.62 3.54 -7.88
CA THR A 67 6.30 3.07 -9.23
C THR A 67 5.02 2.24 -9.23
N GLU A 68 4.53 1.89 -10.43
CA GLU A 68 3.37 1.02 -10.57
C GLU A 68 3.67 -0.38 -10.00
N GLU A 69 4.86 -0.91 -10.24
CA GLU A 69 5.30 -2.22 -9.76
C GLU A 69 5.42 -2.23 -8.23
N GLU A 70 6.01 -1.18 -7.65
CA GLU A 70 6.09 -1.01 -6.20
C GLU A 70 4.71 -0.87 -5.57
N SER A 71 3.81 -0.10 -6.18
CA SER A 71 2.43 0.08 -5.71
C SER A 71 1.66 -1.24 -5.70
N GLN A 72 1.86 -2.09 -6.71
CA GLN A 72 1.25 -3.43 -6.76
C GLN A 72 1.81 -4.35 -5.66
N ALA A 73 3.13 -4.35 -5.47
CA ALA A 73 3.77 -5.15 -4.42
C ALA A 73 3.29 -4.70 -3.03
N ILE A 74 3.28 -3.39 -2.77
CA ILE A 74 2.77 -2.79 -1.53
C ILE A 74 1.31 -3.16 -1.32
N ALA A 75 0.45 -2.99 -2.33
CA ALA A 75 -0.97 -3.30 -2.25
C ALA A 75 -1.21 -4.78 -1.91
N ALA A 76 -0.51 -5.71 -2.58
CA ALA A 76 -0.61 -7.13 -2.28
C ALA A 76 -0.20 -7.47 -0.85
N TRP A 77 0.76 -6.75 -0.29
CA TRP A 77 1.23 -6.97 1.08
C TRP A 77 0.31 -6.38 2.15
N ILE A 78 -0.12 -5.11 2.02
CA ILE A 78 -0.85 -4.36 3.06
C ILE A 78 -2.31 -4.80 3.23
N VAL A 79 -2.91 -5.47 2.24
CA VAL A 79 -4.31 -5.94 2.33
C VAL A 79 -4.46 -7.24 3.10
N ARG A 80 -3.35 -7.88 3.49
CA ARG A 80 -3.35 -9.18 4.17
C ARG A 80 -3.58 -9.10 5.67
#